data_AF-A0A1M5FBJ5-F1
#
_entry.id   AF-A0A1M5FBJ5-F1
#
_cell.length_a   1.000
_cell.length_b   1.000
_cell.length_c   1.000
_cell.angle_alpha   90.00
_cell.angle_beta   90.00
_cell.angle_gamma   90.00
#
_symmetry.space_group_name_H-M   'P 1'
#
loop_
_entity.id
_entity.type
_entity.pdbx_description
1 polymer ?
#
loop_
_entity_poly.entity_id
_entity_poly.type
_entity_poly.pdbx_seq_one_letter_code
_entity_poly.pdbx_strand_id
1 'polypeptide(L)'
;MEFTFFIREYSKEKISNEIAESYFGHRIKSNSKIEAFISFFSFAHVTVEAIIFNFCKKEIHLKTVKMTTTLFDKVWDSHVVRKIENGPDVFFIDRHFIHEVTSPVAFLGLKSRNISVLYPERTFATADHNTPTINQHLPVADPLSANQLKALEDNAAEYGISHWGLGHKKNGIVHVIGPENGITLPGATIVCGDSHTSTHGAFGAIAFGIGTSEVEMVMATQCIMQPKPKKMRINVNGTLSKGVGPKDVALYIISKLTTSGGTGYFAEYAGNVFEEMSMEGRMTVCNLSIEMGARGGMIAPDQTTFDFLEGRLYAPKGEAWTKAVEYWKTLKTDADAVFDIELNIDAADIEPMITYGTNPGMGIGISKKIPNANQVEGGAETYKKSLAYMGFEENDVMIGKPIDFVFLGSCTNGRIEDFRAFTEIVKGRKKADNVTAWLVPGSHVVEAQIIEEGLLDILTESGFVLRQPGCSACLAMNDDKVPAGKYAVSTSNRNFEGRQGPGSRTLLASPIMAAAAAVTGVLTDPREFF
;
A
#
# COMPACT_ATOMS: atom_id res chain seq x y z
N MET A 1 -43.90 -14.63 -5.97
CA MET A 1 -45.14 -15.45 -5.96
C MET A 1 -45.37 -16.10 -7.33
N GLU A 2 -44.33 -16.71 -7.93
CA GLU A 2 -44.45 -17.54 -9.15
C GLU A 2 -43.30 -18.56 -9.15
N PHE A 3 -43.34 -19.53 -8.22
CA PHE A 3 -42.44 -20.70 -8.26
C PHE A 3 -43.17 -22.01 -7.93
N THR A 4 -44.43 -21.92 -7.51
CA THR A 4 -45.22 -23.03 -6.97
C THR A 4 -46.07 -23.76 -8.01
N PHE A 5 -46.12 -23.29 -9.26
CA PHE A 5 -47.01 -23.87 -10.29
C PHE A 5 -46.31 -24.87 -11.24
N PHE A 6 -44.98 -24.83 -11.36
CA PHE A 6 -44.25 -25.67 -12.32
C PHE A 6 -43.97 -27.11 -11.84
N ILE A 7 -44.21 -27.42 -10.56
CA ILE A 7 -43.83 -28.70 -9.93
C ILE A 7 -45.00 -29.71 -9.85
N ARG A 8 -46.24 -29.33 -10.20
CA ARG A 8 -47.42 -30.12 -9.77
C ARG A 8 -47.88 -31.25 -10.69
N GLU A 9 -47.45 -31.35 -11.94
CA GLU A 9 -47.89 -32.46 -12.82
C GLU A 9 -46.78 -33.32 -13.43
N TYR A 10 -45.50 -32.90 -13.38
CA TYR A 10 -44.43 -33.61 -14.12
C TYR A 10 -43.60 -34.62 -13.29
N SER A 11 -43.88 -34.81 -11.99
CA SER A 11 -42.94 -35.55 -11.10
C SER A 11 -43.48 -36.76 -10.34
N LYS A 12 -44.79 -37.04 -10.32
CA LYS A 12 -45.29 -38.17 -9.49
C LYS A 12 -44.85 -39.54 -10.02
N GLU A 13 -44.94 -39.77 -11.32
CA GLU A 13 -44.65 -41.08 -11.92
C GLU A 13 -43.16 -41.42 -11.95
N LYS A 14 -42.30 -40.39 -12.11
CA LYS A 14 -40.85 -40.55 -12.14
C LYS A 14 -40.27 -40.79 -10.73
N ILE A 15 -40.72 -40.01 -9.74
CA ILE A 15 -40.33 -40.15 -8.34
C ILE A 15 -40.78 -41.52 -7.78
N SER A 16 -41.99 -41.98 -8.11
CA SER A 16 -42.46 -43.29 -7.66
C SER A 16 -41.66 -44.46 -8.24
N ASN A 17 -41.20 -44.36 -9.49
CA ASN A 17 -40.40 -45.42 -10.11
C ASN A 17 -38.96 -45.47 -9.56
N GLU A 18 -38.35 -44.32 -9.28
CA GLU A 18 -36.99 -44.24 -8.73
C GLU A 18 -36.92 -44.72 -7.26
N ILE A 19 -37.96 -44.43 -6.46
CA ILE A 19 -38.07 -44.95 -5.08
C ILE A 19 -38.27 -46.47 -5.06
N ALA A 20 -39.10 -47.01 -5.96
CA ALA A 20 -39.33 -48.45 -6.04
C ALA A 20 -38.08 -49.23 -6.49
N GLU A 21 -37.32 -48.68 -7.45
CA GLU A 21 -36.07 -49.26 -7.92
C GLU A 21 -34.99 -49.25 -6.81
N SER A 22 -34.96 -48.20 -5.98
CA SER A 22 -34.10 -48.11 -4.79
C SER A 22 -34.43 -49.12 -3.69
N TYR A 23 -35.71 -49.49 -3.50
CA TYR A 23 -36.13 -50.36 -2.39
C TYR A 23 -36.23 -51.84 -2.76
N PHE A 24 -36.58 -52.16 -4.01
CA PHE A 24 -36.80 -53.55 -4.47
C PHE A 24 -35.85 -53.98 -5.60
N GLY A 25 -34.96 -53.11 -6.05
CA GLY A 25 -33.95 -53.42 -7.08
C GLY A 25 -34.50 -53.56 -8.51
N HIS A 26 -35.75 -53.16 -8.77
CA HIS A 26 -36.35 -53.17 -10.12
C HIS A 26 -37.51 -52.17 -10.26
N ARG A 27 -37.76 -51.69 -11.49
CA ARG A 27 -38.88 -50.78 -11.79
C ARG A 27 -40.24 -51.48 -11.82
N ILE A 28 -41.27 -50.80 -11.33
CA ILE A 28 -42.67 -51.26 -11.36
C ILE A 28 -43.30 -50.84 -12.70
N LYS A 29 -43.74 -51.82 -13.50
CA LYS A 29 -44.18 -51.59 -14.88
C LYS A 29 -45.69 -51.34 -15.08
N SER A 30 -46.51 -51.26 -14.02
CA SER A 30 -47.96 -51.00 -14.16
C SER A 30 -48.51 -49.95 -13.19
N ASN A 31 -49.32 -49.03 -13.70
CA ASN A 31 -49.88 -47.92 -12.93
C ASN A 31 -50.81 -48.37 -11.80
N SER A 32 -51.48 -49.52 -11.94
CA SER A 32 -52.29 -50.14 -10.89
C SER A 32 -51.48 -50.62 -9.66
N LYS A 33 -50.18 -50.93 -9.84
CA LYS A 33 -49.29 -51.31 -8.73
C LYS A 33 -48.65 -50.10 -8.05
N ILE A 34 -48.53 -48.97 -8.75
CA ILE A 34 -48.04 -47.70 -8.21
C ILE A 34 -49.07 -47.10 -7.24
N GLU A 35 -50.36 -47.17 -7.56
CA GLU A 35 -51.42 -46.71 -6.64
C GLU A 35 -51.50 -47.56 -5.36
N ALA A 36 -51.34 -48.88 -5.46
CA ALA A 36 -51.27 -49.77 -4.30
C ALA A 36 -50.02 -49.51 -3.44
N PHE A 37 -48.88 -49.18 -4.05
CA PHE A 37 -47.64 -48.81 -3.37
C PHE A 37 -47.77 -47.48 -2.60
N ILE A 38 -48.38 -46.47 -3.22
CA ILE A 38 -48.67 -45.18 -2.57
C ILE A 38 -49.67 -45.36 -1.41
N SER A 39 -50.66 -46.24 -1.57
CA SER A 39 -51.62 -46.56 -0.51
C SER A 39 -50.97 -47.26 0.69
N PHE A 40 -50.00 -48.14 0.45
CA PHE A 40 -49.25 -48.84 1.51
C PHE A 40 -48.40 -47.87 2.37
N PHE A 41 -47.81 -46.84 1.75
CA PHE A 41 -47.04 -45.81 2.47
C PHE A 41 -47.90 -44.70 3.09
N SER A 42 -49.18 -44.61 2.75
CA SER A 42 -50.11 -43.70 3.44
C SER A 42 -50.54 -44.21 4.83
N PHE A 43 -50.25 -45.47 5.18
CA PHE A 43 -50.60 -46.07 6.48
C PHE A 43 -49.45 -46.06 7.50
N ALA A 44 -48.20 -45.95 7.05
CA ALA A 44 -47.06 -45.71 7.93
C ALA A 44 -46.80 -44.19 7.97
N HIS A 45 -46.86 -43.56 9.15
CA HIS A 45 -46.57 -42.13 9.35
C HIS A 45 -45.09 -41.80 9.05
N VAL A 46 -44.66 -41.92 7.80
CA VAL A 46 -43.39 -41.44 7.29
C VAL A 46 -43.72 -40.52 6.14
N THR A 47 -43.75 -39.22 6.44
CA THR A 47 -44.02 -38.17 5.48
C THR A 47 -43.04 -38.27 4.31
N VAL A 48 -43.58 -38.48 3.11
CA VAL A 48 -42.87 -38.47 1.82
C VAL A 48 -41.96 -37.24 1.66
N GLU A 49 -42.27 -36.14 2.35
CA GLU A 49 -41.44 -34.94 2.46
C GLU A 49 -40.03 -35.22 3.01
N ALA A 50 -39.85 -36.14 3.96
CA ALA A 50 -38.54 -36.45 4.54
C ALA A 50 -37.63 -37.22 3.57
N ILE A 51 -38.22 -38.02 2.67
CA ILE A 51 -37.49 -38.75 1.64
C ILE A 51 -37.13 -37.79 0.50
N ILE A 52 -38.05 -36.92 0.07
CA ILE A 52 -37.77 -35.87 -0.91
C ILE A 52 -36.68 -34.91 -0.39
N PHE A 53 -36.71 -34.55 0.90
CA PHE A 53 -35.71 -33.68 1.51
C PHE A 53 -34.30 -34.32 1.54
N ASN A 54 -34.23 -35.63 1.82
CA ASN A 54 -32.95 -36.37 1.81
C ASN A 54 -32.43 -36.70 0.40
N PHE A 55 -33.33 -36.93 -0.57
CA PHE A 55 -32.95 -37.12 -1.97
C PHE A 55 -32.46 -35.80 -2.59
N CYS A 56 -33.17 -34.69 -2.32
CA CYS A 56 -32.68 -33.35 -2.61
C CYS A 56 -31.33 -33.09 -1.94
N LYS A 57 -31.09 -33.45 -0.67
CA LYS A 57 -29.73 -33.28 -0.07
C LYS A 57 -28.62 -34.08 -0.76
N LYS A 58 -28.93 -35.19 -1.45
CA LYS A 58 -27.94 -36.03 -2.15
C LYS A 58 -27.65 -35.56 -3.57
N GLU A 59 -28.63 -35.02 -4.30
CA GLU A 59 -28.41 -34.39 -5.62
C GLU A 59 -28.08 -32.90 -5.55
N ILE A 60 -28.52 -32.23 -4.48
CA ILE A 60 -28.01 -30.94 -4.01
C ILE A 60 -26.72 -31.22 -3.20
N HIS A 61 -25.78 -31.96 -3.80
CA HIS A 61 -24.49 -31.32 -4.03
C HIS A 61 -24.77 -30.12 -4.94
N LEU A 62 -25.35 -29.06 -4.36
CA LEU A 62 -25.01 -27.71 -4.74
C LEU A 62 -23.50 -27.79 -4.85
N LYS A 63 -22.97 -27.67 -6.07
CA LYS A 63 -21.69 -27.01 -6.21
C LYS A 63 -21.85 -25.78 -5.33
N THR A 64 -21.35 -25.84 -4.11
CA THR A 64 -21.11 -24.64 -3.33
C THR A 64 -20.16 -23.93 -4.27
N VAL A 65 -20.70 -23.01 -5.08
CA VAL A 65 -19.90 -22.15 -5.91
C VAL A 65 -19.09 -21.43 -4.85
N LYS A 66 -17.85 -21.90 -4.66
CA LYS A 66 -16.93 -21.29 -3.72
C LYS A 66 -16.88 -19.85 -4.21
N MET A 67 -17.48 -18.94 -3.44
CA MET A 67 -17.50 -17.53 -3.80
C MET A 67 -16.03 -17.13 -3.91
N THR A 68 -15.59 -16.88 -5.14
CA THR A 68 -14.20 -16.52 -5.43
C THR A 68 -14.00 -15.13 -4.87
N THR A 69 -13.04 -15.01 -3.96
CA THR A 69 -12.81 -13.78 -3.21
C THR A 69 -11.45 -13.22 -3.54
N THR A 70 -11.37 -11.90 -3.64
CA THR A 70 -10.09 -11.21 -3.76
C THR A 70 -9.39 -11.21 -2.40
N LEU A 71 -8.09 -10.96 -2.40
CA LEU A 71 -7.33 -10.72 -1.18
C LEU A 71 -7.95 -9.57 -0.39
N PHE A 72 -8.34 -8.49 -1.08
CA PHE A 72 -9.04 -7.37 -0.47
C PHE A 72 -10.34 -7.81 0.23
N ASP A 73 -11.18 -8.61 -0.42
CA ASP A 73 -12.44 -9.09 0.17
C ASP A 73 -12.17 -9.97 1.42
N LYS A 74 -11.18 -10.86 1.34
CA LYS A 74 -10.79 -11.74 2.46
C LYS A 74 -10.41 -10.95 3.70
N VAL A 75 -9.58 -9.93 3.53
CA VAL A 75 -9.12 -9.09 4.66
C VAL A 75 -10.21 -8.12 5.10
N TRP A 76 -10.95 -7.50 4.18
CA TRP A 76 -12.00 -6.56 4.57
C TRP A 76 -13.10 -7.26 5.37
N ASP A 77 -13.65 -8.34 4.82
CA ASP A 77 -14.84 -8.98 5.38
C ASP A 77 -14.57 -9.63 6.74
N SER A 78 -13.32 -10.03 7.02
CA SER A 78 -12.93 -10.55 8.35
C SER A 78 -12.83 -9.47 9.44
N HIS A 79 -12.81 -8.19 9.07
CA HIS A 79 -12.65 -7.06 9.99
C HIS A 79 -13.91 -6.20 10.12
N VAL A 80 -15.00 -6.56 9.43
CA VAL A 80 -16.30 -5.90 9.59
C VAL A 80 -16.93 -6.35 10.91
N VAL A 81 -16.98 -5.44 11.89
CA VAL A 81 -17.65 -5.66 13.18
C VAL A 81 -19.17 -5.58 13.02
N ARG A 82 -19.63 -4.62 12.19
CA ARG A 82 -21.05 -4.39 11.94
C ARG A 82 -21.25 -3.77 10.56
N LYS A 83 -22.17 -4.35 9.79
CA LYS A 83 -22.67 -3.75 8.55
C LYS A 83 -23.79 -2.75 8.87
N ILE A 84 -23.70 -1.54 8.33
CA ILE A 84 -24.77 -0.53 8.40
C ILE A 84 -25.56 -0.60 7.09
N GLU A 85 -26.87 -0.80 7.18
CA GLU A 85 -27.73 -0.84 5.99
C GLU A 85 -27.64 0.50 5.23
N ASN A 86 -27.30 0.42 3.93
CA ASN A 86 -27.07 1.58 3.07
C ASN A 86 -26.01 2.57 3.60
N GLY A 87 -25.08 2.10 4.43
CA GLY A 87 -24.07 2.92 5.08
C GLY A 87 -22.66 2.29 5.06
N PRO A 88 -21.69 2.95 5.71
CA PRO A 88 -20.34 2.42 5.84
C PRO A 88 -20.31 1.19 6.77
N ASP A 89 -19.33 0.31 6.57
CA ASP A 89 -19.04 -0.76 7.51
C ASP A 89 -18.35 -0.18 8.76
N VAL A 90 -18.71 -0.69 9.94
CA VAL A 90 -17.92 -0.49 11.16
C VAL A 90 -16.74 -1.46 11.10
N PHE A 91 -15.57 -0.89 10.87
CA PHE A 91 -14.35 -1.60 10.51
C PHE A 91 -13.37 -1.60 11.68
N PHE A 92 -12.97 -2.80 12.09
CA PHE A 92 -11.97 -2.98 13.16
C PHE A 92 -10.57 -2.65 12.64
N ILE A 93 -9.73 -2.08 13.52
CA ILE A 93 -8.34 -1.73 13.23
C ILE A 93 -7.39 -2.55 14.10
N ASP A 94 -6.48 -3.32 13.51
CA ASP A 94 -5.50 -4.12 14.24
C ASP A 94 -4.35 -3.29 14.81
N ARG A 95 -3.87 -2.32 14.03
CA ARG A 95 -2.71 -1.49 14.37
C ARG A 95 -2.98 -0.04 14.01
N HIS A 96 -2.62 0.83 14.94
CA HIS A 96 -2.73 2.27 14.78
C HIS A 96 -1.35 2.89 14.91
N PHE A 97 -0.92 3.61 13.89
CA PHE A 97 0.28 4.43 13.96
C PHE A 97 -0.11 5.88 14.20
N ILE A 98 0.69 6.58 14.99
CA ILE A 98 0.50 8.00 15.31
C ILE A 98 1.82 8.76 15.25
N HIS A 99 1.74 10.04 14.92
CA HIS A 99 2.89 10.94 14.79
C HIS A 99 2.53 12.35 15.27
N GLU A 100 3.51 13.24 15.38
CA GLU A 100 3.41 14.53 16.08
C GLU A 100 2.55 15.58 15.37
N VAL A 101 2.22 15.38 14.09
CA VAL A 101 1.52 16.41 13.30
C VAL A 101 0.00 16.34 13.49
N THR A 102 -0.59 15.14 13.39
CA THR A 102 -2.05 14.97 13.33
C THR A 102 -2.66 14.49 14.64
N SER A 103 -1.88 13.77 15.45
CA SER A 103 -2.34 13.08 16.65
C SER A 103 -2.59 13.96 17.87
N PRO A 104 -1.85 15.06 18.13
CA PRO A 104 -2.09 15.90 19.31
C PRO A 104 -3.53 16.42 19.40
N VAL A 105 -4.15 16.74 18.26
CA VAL A 105 -5.54 17.22 18.22
C VAL A 105 -6.54 16.11 18.58
N ALA A 106 -6.28 14.86 18.19
CA ALA A 106 -7.12 13.73 18.55
C ALA A 106 -7.12 13.48 20.07
N PHE A 107 -5.96 13.59 20.74
CA PHE A 107 -5.87 13.48 22.19
C PHE A 107 -6.65 14.58 22.94
N LEU A 108 -6.67 15.81 22.41
CA LEU A 108 -7.51 16.88 22.96
C LEU A 108 -8.99 16.52 22.89
N GLY A 109 -9.43 15.88 21.81
CA GLY A 109 -10.78 15.33 21.65
C GLY A 109 -11.13 14.34 22.76
N LEU A 110 -10.25 13.36 23.01
CA LEU A 110 -10.42 12.38 24.09
C LEU A 110 -10.54 13.05 25.47
N LYS A 111 -9.62 13.97 25.77
CA LYS A 111 -9.61 14.73 27.04
C LYS A 111 -10.90 15.51 27.25
N SER A 112 -11.38 16.21 26.22
CA SER A 112 -12.61 17.01 26.30
C SER A 112 -13.86 16.16 26.57
N ARG A 113 -13.86 14.90 26.11
CA ARG A 113 -14.95 13.93 26.31
C ARG A 113 -14.77 13.06 27.54
N ASN A 114 -13.66 13.21 28.26
CA ASN A 114 -13.29 12.39 29.40
C ASN A 114 -13.27 10.88 29.08
N ILE A 115 -12.69 10.53 27.92
CA ILE A 115 -12.51 9.15 27.47
C ILE A 115 -11.02 8.79 27.37
N SER A 116 -10.69 7.53 27.59
CA SER A 116 -9.32 7.01 27.48
C SER A 116 -9.07 6.37 26.12
N VAL A 117 -7.80 6.08 25.83
CA VAL A 117 -7.39 5.20 24.72
C VAL A 117 -7.75 3.76 25.08
N LEU A 118 -8.51 3.07 24.21
CA LEU A 118 -9.07 1.75 24.49
C LEU A 118 -8.02 0.63 24.47
N TYR A 119 -7.12 0.62 23.47
CA TYR A 119 -6.04 -0.36 23.34
C TYR A 119 -4.69 0.33 23.06
N PRO A 120 -4.05 0.92 24.08
CA PRO A 120 -2.77 1.60 23.91
C PRO A 120 -1.66 0.67 23.38
N GLU A 121 -1.74 -0.64 23.65
CA GLU A 121 -0.78 -1.65 23.18
C GLU A 121 -0.86 -1.93 21.67
N ARG A 122 -1.92 -1.46 21.00
CA ARG A 122 -2.10 -1.53 19.54
C ARG A 122 -1.75 -0.22 18.83
N THR A 123 -1.38 0.81 19.61
CA THR A 123 -1.02 2.12 19.10
C THR A 123 0.48 2.35 19.23
N PHE A 124 1.11 2.87 18.17
CA PHE A 124 2.55 3.07 18.09
C PHE A 124 2.85 4.50 17.64
N ALA A 125 3.56 5.25 18.49
CA ALA A 125 3.93 6.63 18.26
C ALA A 125 5.39 6.75 17.81
N THR A 126 5.64 7.56 16.79
CA THR A 126 6.99 7.96 16.42
C THR A 126 7.05 9.42 15.99
N ALA A 127 8.24 10.01 16.09
CA ALA A 127 8.53 11.36 15.67
C ALA A 127 9.30 11.35 14.34
N ASP A 128 8.72 11.87 13.25
CA ASP A 128 9.36 11.78 11.93
C ASP A 128 9.19 12.99 10.99
N HIS A 129 8.13 13.80 11.08
CA HIS A 129 7.89 14.94 10.18
C HIS A 129 8.65 16.21 10.59
N ASN A 130 8.63 16.53 11.89
CA ASN A 130 9.30 17.67 12.54
C ASN A 130 10.72 17.33 13.03
N THR A 131 11.19 16.14 12.70
CA THR A 131 12.52 15.66 13.05
C THR A 131 13.58 16.34 12.18
N PRO A 132 14.57 17.05 12.76
CA PRO A 132 15.69 17.60 11.98
C PRO A 132 16.55 16.46 11.46
N THR A 133 17.20 16.61 10.30
CA THR A 133 18.10 15.57 9.75
C THR A 133 19.58 15.82 10.04
N ILE A 134 19.87 16.88 10.82
CA ILE A 134 21.20 17.28 11.25
C ILE A 134 21.11 17.67 12.72
N ASN A 135 22.13 17.29 13.50
CA ASN A 135 22.24 17.63 14.91
C ASN A 135 21.03 17.22 15.77
N GLN A 136 20.43 16.05 15.53
CA GLN A 136 19.28 15.54 16.31
C GLN A 136 19.56 15.36 17.81
N HIS A 137 20.83 15.38 18.22
CA HIS A 137 21.22 15.36 19.63
C HIS A 137 21.03 16.72 20.33
N LEU A 138 20.78 17.80 19.56
CA LEU A 138 20.46 19.12 20.08
C LEU A 138 18.93 19.33 20.15
N PRO A 139 18.45 20.27 20.98
CA PRO A 139 17.05 20.67 20.95
C PRO A 139 16.62 21.13 19.55
N VAL A 140 15.38 20.79 19.17
CA VAL A 140 14.78 21.26 17.92
C VAL A 140 14.64 22.77 17.97
N ALA A 141 15.24 23.45 16.98
CA ALA A 141 15.36 24.90 16.98
C ALA A 141 14.02 25.62 16.74
N ASP A 142 13.17 25.06 15.87
CA ASP A 142 11.84 25.60 15.60
C ASP A 142 10.87 25.33 16.78
N PRO A 143 10.34 26.37 17.45
CA PRO A 143 9.50 26.19 18.63
C PRO A 143 8.20 25.44 18.35
N LEU A 144 7.61 25.58 17.16
CA LEU A 144 6.38 24.89 16.80
C LEU A 144 6.62 23.39 16.68
N SER A 145 7.67 23.01 15.96
CA SER A 145 8.15 21.65 15.80
C SER A 145 8.46 21.01 17.16
N ALA A 146 9.20 21.72 18.02
CA ALA A 146 9.52 21.27 19.38
C ALA A 146 8.25 21.02 20.22
N ASN A 147 7.26 21.92 20.15
CA ASN A 147 6.00 21.77 20.88
C ASN A 147 5.17 20.58 20.40
N GLN A 148 5.13 20.32 19.09
CA GLN A 148 4.40 19.15 18.55
C GLN A 148 5.05 17.83 18.98
N LEU A 149 6.37 17.75 18.91
CA LEU A 149 7.13 16.60 19.39
C LEU A 149 6.90 16.35 20.89
N LYS A 150 6.95 17.42 21.68
CA LYS A 150 6.69 17.34 23.12
C LYS A 150 5.26 16.90 23.42
N ALA A 151 4.29 17.42 22.69
CA ALA A 151 2.89 17.02 22.84
C ALA A 151 2.68 15.53 22.53
N LEU A 152 3.34 14.98 21.51
CA LEU A 152 3.29 13.55 21.23
C LEU A 152 3.88 12.73 22.38
N GLU A 153 5.06 13.12 22.89
CA GLU A 153 5.73 12.47 24.02
C GLU A 153 4.82 12.44 25.25
N ASP A 154 4.29 13.60 25.65
CA ASP A 154 3.48 13.73 26.85
C ASP A 154 2.16 12.94 26.74
N ASN A 155 1.49 13.01 25.59
CA ASN A 155 0.27 12.23 25.36
C ASN A 155 0.56 10.72 25.34
N ALA A 156 1.64 10.28 24.70
CA ALA A 156 1.98 8.86 24.67
C ALA A 156 2.28 8.32 26.08
N ALA A 157 3.00 9.09 26.90
CA ALA A 157 3.26 8.75 28.30
C ALA A 157 1.98 8.70 29.14
N GLU A 158 1.08 9.67 28.97
CA GLU A 158 -0.20 9.74 29.69
C GLU A 158 -1.09 8.52 29.46
N TYR A 159 -1.15 8.04 28.21
CA TYR A 159 -2.03 6.91 27.83
C TYR A 159 -1.31 5.56 27.73
N GLY A 160 -0.02 5.48 28.10
CA GLY A 160 0.76 4.24 28.07
C GLY A 160 1.02 3.71 26.65
N ILE A 161 1.12 4.59 25.66
CA ILE A 161 1.37 4.25 24.25
C ILE A 161 2.89 4.12 24.03
N SER A 162 3.29 3.14 23.21
CA SER A 162 4.71 3.01 22.82
C SER A 162 5.16 4.23 22.03
N HIS A 163 6.24 4.89 22.44
CA HIS A 163 6.76 6.08 21.79
C HIS A 163 8.25 5.94 21.44
N TRP A 164 8.58 6.07 20.16
CA TRP A 164 9.94 6.11 19.64
C TRP A 164 10.22 7.51 19.09
N GLY A 165 10.47 8.45 20.00
CA GLY A 165 10.85 9.83 19.69
C GLY A 165 12.34 10.01 19.37
N LEU A 166 12.78 11.26 19.22
CA LEU A 166 14.18 11.61 18.94
C LEU A 166 15.16 10.95 19.93
N GLY A 167 16.26 10.41 19.40
CA GLY A 167 17.29 9.72 20.18
C GLY A 167 16.96 8.27 20.55
N HIS A 168 15.74 7.79 20.29
CA HIS A 168 15.41 6.37 20.47
C HIS A 168 15.98 5.53 19.32
N LYS A 169 16.60 4.38 19.62
CA LYS A 169 17.26 3.52 18.60
C LYS A 169 16.32 2.97 17.51
N LYS A 170 15.01 2.96 17.76
CA LYS A 170 13.97 2.55 16.80
C LYS A 170 13.23 3.73 16.17
N ASN A 171 13.66 4.96 16.43
CA ASN A 171 13.07 6.14 15.80
C ASN A 171 13.38 6.14 14.29
N GLY A 172 12.42 6.65 13.53
CA GLY A 172 12.44 6.69 12.09
C GLY A 172 11.05 6.98 11.54
N ILE A 173 10.95 7.06 10.23
CA ILE A 173 9.71 7.32 9.51
C ILE A 173 8.71 6.21 9.79
N VAL A 174 7.47 6.57 10.13
CA VAL A 174 6.43 5.66 10.61
C VAL A 174 6.19 4.45 9.69
N HIS A 175 6.22 4.66 8.38
CA HIS A 175 6.01 3.61 7.37
C HIS A 175 7.28 2.80 7.05
N VAL A 176 8.42 3.14 7.65
CA VAL A 176 9.67 2.38 7.60
C VAL A 176 9.82 1.54 8.87
N ILE A 177 9.63 2.17 10.05
CA ILE A 177 9.81 1.49 11.34
C ILE A 177 8.73 0.43 11.62
N GLY A 178 7.50 0.60 11.10
CA GLY A 178 6.41 -0.35 11.29
C GLY A 178 6.75 -1.74 10.73
N PRO A 179 7.11 -1.85 9.45
CA PRO A 179 7.61 -3.08 8.83
C PRO A 179 8.88 -3.61 9.49
N GLU A 180 9.90 -2.77 9.72
CA GLU A 180 11.19 -3.16 10.31
C GLU A 180 11.06 -3.88 11.66
N ASN A 181 10.04 -3.50 12.44
CA ASN A 181 9.81 -4.06 13.76
C ASN A 181 8.76 -5.18 13.76
N GLY A 182 8.18 -5.55 12.62
CA GLY A 182 7.15 -6.58 12.52
C GLY A 182 5.79 -6.15 13.09
N ILE A 183 5.52 -4.83 13.14
CA ILE A 183 4.19 -4.30 13.51
C ILE A 183 3.22 -4.49 12.34
N THR A 184 3.74 -4.37 11.11
CA THR A 184 2.99 -4.64 9.88
C THR A 184 2.95 -6.14 9.63
N LEU A 185 1.74 -6.71 9.60
CA LEU A 185 1.54 -8.15 9.43
C LEU A 185 0.52 -8.42 8.31
N PRO A 186 0.65 -9.54 7.58
CA PRO A 186 -0.31 -9.90 6.55
C PRO A 186 -1.72 -10.12 7.08
N GLY A 187 -2.70 -9.64 6.31
CA GLY A 187 -4.11 -9.69 6.65
C GLY A 187 -4.55 -8.75 7.77
N ALA A 188 -3.68 -7.82 8.21
CA ALA A 188 -4.04 -6.82 9.20
C ALA A 188 -4.76 -5.61 8.59
N THR A 189 -5.44 -4.87 9.44
CA THR A 189 -5.98 -3.53 9.17
C THR A 189 -5.14 -2.47 9.89
N ILE A 190 -4.60 -1.52 9.12
CA ILE A 190 -3.59 -0.57 9.61
C ILE A 190 -3.93 0.84 9.19
N VAL A 191 -3.96 1.77 10.16
CA VAL A 191 -4.27 3.18 9.88
C VAL A 191 -3.29 4.11 10.57
N CYS A 192 -3.10 5.28 9.99
CA CYS A 192 -2.33 6.39 10.55
C CYS A 192 -2.95 7.71 10.10
N GLY A 193 -2.70 8.79 10.83
CA GLY A 193 -2.96 10.17 10.38
C GLY A 193 -2.09 10.62 9.20
N ASP A 194 -1.53 9.69 8.41
CA ASP A 194 -0.64 9.92 7.28
C ASP A 194 -1.17 9.19 6.04
N SER A 195 -1.19 9.88 4.89
CA SER A 195 -1.72 9.34 3.64
C SER A 195 -0.96 8.12 3.11
N HIS A 196 0.34 8.02 3.38
CA HIS A 196 1.24 6.99 2.85
C HIS A 196 1.22 5.69 3.67
N THR A 197 0.27 5.55 4.58
CA THR A 197 -0.06 4.28 5.27
C THR A 197 -0.31 3.13 4.31
N SER A 198 -0.69 3.42 3.06
CA SER A 198 -0.79 2.44 1.98
C SER A 198 0.48 1.59 1.79
N THR A 199 1.66 2.09 2.20
CA THR A 199 2.93 1.34 2.24
C THR A 199 2.77 -0.07 2.83
N HIS A 200 2.00 -0.19 3.91
CA HIS A 200 1.87 -1.44 4.66
C HIS A 200 1.09 -2.52 3.89
N GLY A 201 0.35 -2.15 2.84
CA GLY A 201 -0.33 -3.13 2.00
C GLY A 201 0.61 -4.00 1.16
N ALA A 202 1.89 -3.65 1.08
CA ALA A 202 2.94 -4.54 0.54
C ALA A 202 2.99 -5.93 1.21
N PHE A 203 2.44 -6.04 2.42
CA PHE A 203 2.35 -7.28 3.21
C PHE A 203 0.99 -7.98 3.06
N GLY A 204 0.10 -7.51 2.18
CA GLY A 204 -1.28 -8.00 2.10
C GLY A 204 -2.18 -7.49 3.22
N ALA A 205 -1.83 -6.35 3.82
CA ALA A 205 -2.65 -5.64 4.78
C ALA A 205 -3.60 -4.65 4.08
N ILE A 206 -4.75 -4.38 4.67
CA ILE A 206 -5.56 -3.22 4.30
C ILE A 206 -5.04 -2.04 5.10
N ALA A 207 -4.35 -1.13 4.43
CA ALA A 207 -3.68 -0.02 5.08
C ALA A 207 -3.94 1.30 4.36
N PHE A 208 -4.37 2.33 5.11
CA PHE A 208 -4.74 3.63 4.53
C PHE A 208 -4.69 4.77 5.54
N GLY A 209 -4.48 5.98 5.03
CA GLY A 209 -4.47 7.19 5.83
C GLY A 209 -5.88 7.61 6.27
N ILE A 210 -5.97 8.14 7.49
CA ILE A 210 -7.22 8.60 8.11
C ILE A 210 -7.10 10.04 8.60
N GLY A 211 -8.22 10.73 8.74
CA GLY A 211 -8.26 12.09 9.27
C GLY A 211 -8.13 12.13 10.80
N THR A 212 -7.82 13.30 11.37
CA THR A 212 -7.71 13.48 12.84
C THR A 212 -8.94 13.01 13.61
N SER A 213 -10.15 13.22 13.10
CA SER A 213 -11.37 12.73 13.76
C SER A 213 -11.46 11.20 13.76
N GLU A 214 -10.96 10.54 12.72
CA GLU A 214 -10.88 9.07 12.68
C GLU A 214 -9.75 8.55 13.58
N VAL A 215 -8.64 9.29 13.71
CA VAL A 215 -7.58 8.97 14.70
C VAL A 215 -8.17 8.93 16.11
N GLU A 216 -9.00 9.93 16.46
CA GLU A 216 -9.75 9.94 17.73
C GLU A 216 -10.70 8.73 17.86
N MET A 217 -11.41 8.37 16.78
CA MET A 217 -12.30 7.18 16.78
C MET A 217 -11.53 5.87 17.03
N VAL A 218 -10.37 5.69 16.39
CA VAL A 218 -9.53 4.51 16.60
C VAL A 218 -9.04 4.46 18.04
N MET A 219 -8.54 5.58 18.57
CA MET A 219 -8.12 5.65 19.97
C MET A 219 -9.26 5.32 20.93
N ALA A 220 -10.47 5.83 20.69
CA ALA A 220 -11.61 5.65 21.57
C ALA A 220 -12.27 4.26 21.48
N THR A 221 -12.25 3.62 20.30
CA THR A 221 -13.10 2.45 20.01
C THR A 221 -12.41 1.31 19.27
N GLN A 222 -11.19 1.51 18.77
CA GLN A 222 -10.49 0.61 17.86
C GLN A 222 -11.19 0.35 16.53
N CYS A 223 -12.24 1.13 16.23
CA CYS A 223 -13.04 0.99 15.03
C CYS A 223 -13.20 2.33 14.33
N ILE A 224 -13.43 2.29 13.03
CA ILE A 224 -13.84 3.43 12.21
C ILE A 224 -14.98 3.02 11.29
N MET A 225 -15.72 4.00 10.77
CA MET A 225 -16.74 3.75 9.76
C MET A 225 -16.14 3.99 8.38
N GLN A 226 -16.13 2.99 7.51
CA GLN A 226 -15.59 3.12 6.15
C GLN A 226 -16.55 2.54 5.10
N PRO A 227 -16.79 3.25 3.99
CA PRO A 227 -17.41 2.61 2.82
C PRO A 227 -16.41 1.60 2.24
N LYS A 228 -16.89 0.40 1.89
CA LYS A 228 -16.05 -0.60 1.20
C LYS A 228 -15.66 -0.09 -0.19
N PRO A 229 -14.37 0.17 -0.48
CA PRO A 229 -13.93 0.56 -1.81
C PRO A 229 -14.21 -0.51 -2.86
N LYS A 230 -14.26 -0.07 -4.12
CA LYS A 230 -14.24 -0.98 -5.26
C LYS A 230 -12.86 -1.61 -5.42
N LYS A 231 -12.77 -2.69 -6.18
CA LYS A 231 -11.54 -3.48 -6.37
C LYS A 231 -10.92 -3.18 -7.73
N MET A 232 -9.68 -2.71 -7.73
CA MET A 232 -8.87 -2.53 -8.93
C MET A 232 -7.75 -3.58 -8.93
N ARG A 233 -7.48 -4.23 -10.06
CA ARG A 233 -6.29 -5.06 -10.25
C ARG A 233 -5.32 -4.38 -11.21
N ILE A 234 -4.05 -4.35 -10.86
CA ILE A 234 -2.97 -3.87 -11.73
C ILE A 234 -1.99 -5.01 -11.94
N ASN A 235 -2.03 -5.59 -13.13
CA ASN A 235 -1.16 -6.67 -13.55
C ASN A 235 0.07 -6.13 -14.26
N VAL A 236 1.27 -6.45 -13.77
CA VAL A 236 2.54 -6.16 -14.45
C VAL A 236 3.29 -7.47 -14.65
N ASN A 237 3.47 -7.88 -15.90
CA ASN A 237 4.13 -9.14 -16.25
C ASN A 237 5.26 -8.94 -17.26
N GLY A 238 6.22 -9.85 -17.26
CA GLY A 238 7.40 -9.81 -18.15
C GLY A 238 8.69 -9.54 -17.38
N THR A 239 9.70 -9.04 -18.06
CA THR A 239 11.02 -8.74 -17.48
C THR A 239 11.29 -7.24 -17.57
N LEU A 240 11.59 -6.61 -16.43
CA LEU A 240 12.00 -5.21 -16.39
C LEU A 240 13.36 -5.03 -17.07
N SER A 241 13.50 -3.94 -17.84
CA SER A 241 14.77 -3.58 -18.44
C SER A 241 15.82 -3.20 -17.39
N LYS A 242 17.11 -3.31 -17.73
CA LYS A 242 18.20 -2.85 -16.86
C LYS A 242 18.01 -1.36 -16.51
N GLY A 243 18.24 -1.02 -15.25
CA GLY A 243 18.05 0.34 -14.74
C GLY A 243 16.58 0.73 -14.50
N VAL A 244 15.66 -0.24 -14.47
CA VAL A 244 14.26 -0.02 -14.09
C VAL A 244 14.00 -0.68 -12.74
N GLY A 245 13.56 0.11 -11.76
CA GLY A 245 13.26 -0.37 -10.40
C GLY A 245 11.80 -0.21 -10.00
N PRO A 246 11.45 -0.58 -8.75
CA PRO A 246 10.08 -0.47 -8.22
C PRO A 246 9.48 0.94 -8.32
N LYS A 247 10.30 1.97 -8.12
CA LYS A 247 9.88 3.37 -8.25
C LYS A 247 9.49 3.72 -9.69
N ASP A 248 10.20 3.20 -10.68
CA ASP A 248 9.88 3.41 -12.09
C ASP A 248 8.57 2.70 -12.46
N VAL A 249 8.35 1.47 -11.98
CA VAL A 249 7.08 0.75 -12.14
C VAL A 249 5.92 1.54 -11.56
N ALA A 250 6.06 2.06 -10.34
CA ALA A 250 5.02 2.85 -9.69
C ALA A 250 4.72 4.16 -10.44
N LEU A 251 5.74 4.91 -10.85
CA LEU A 251 5.57 6.14 -11.64
C LEU A 251 4.95 5.87 -13.01
N TYR A 252 5.31 4.75 -13.64
CA TYR A 252 4.68 4.32 -14.90
C TYR A 252 3.19 4.06 -14.71
N ILE A 253 2.80 3.30 -13.69
CA ILE A 253 1.38 3.04 -13.35
C ILE A 253 0.63 4.36 -13.12
N ILE A 254 1.20 5.26 -12.32
CA ILE A 254 0.59 6.58 -12.05
C ILE A 254 0.48 7.40 -13.35
N SER A 255 1.46 7.35 -14.25
CA SER A 255 1.37 8.04 -15.55
C SER A 255 0.23 7.53 -16.44
N LYS A 256 -0.18 6.27 -16.28
CA LYS A 256 -1.30 5.67 -17.02
C LYS A 256 -2.65 5.96 -16.39
N LEU A 257 -2.71 6.01 -15.06
CA LEU A 257 -3.94 6.23 -14.30
C LEU A 257 -4.17 7.70 -13.95
N THR A 258 -3.18 8.57 -14.16
CA THR A 258 -3.13 9.94 -13.65
C THR A 258 -3.25 9.99 -12.12
N THR A 259 -3.45 11.18 -11.55
CA THR A 259 -3.63 11.35 -10.10
C THR A 259 -5.01 10.93 -9.58
N SER A 260 -5.93 10.51 -10.45
CA SER A 260 -7.33 10.25 -10.10
C SER A 260 -7.89 8.90 -10.55
N GLY A 261 -7.18 8.14 -11.38
CA GLY A 261 -7.70 6.89 -11.97
C GLY A 261 -8.00 5.78 -10.95
N GLY A 262 -7.38 5.81 -9.78
CA GLY A 262 -7.65 4.91 -8.66
C GLY A 262 -8.75 5.39 -7.69
N THR A 263 -9.35 6.56 -7.90
CA THR A 263 -10.32 7.15 -6.97
C THR A 263 -11.49 6.22 -6.69
N GLY A 264 -11.72 5.91 -5.40
CA GLY A 264 -12.79 5.02 -4.96
C GLY A 264 -12.44 3.52 -5.01
N TYR A 265 -11.21 3.18 -5.42
CA TYR A 265 -10.73 1.80 -5.49
C TYR A 265 -9.67 1.51 -4.42
N PHE A 266 -9.57 0.25 -4.05
CA PHE A 266 -8.40 -0.35 -3.43
C PHE A 266 -7.68 -1.18 -4.50
N ALA A 267 -6.39 -0.93 -4.70
CA ALA A 267 -5.61 -1.59 -5.75
C ALA A 267 -4.99 -2.90 -5.25
N GLU A 268 -5.07 -3.95 -6.05
CA GLU A 268 -4.30 -5.18 -5.88
C GLU A 268 -3.27 -5.25 -6.99
N TYR A 269 -1.99 -5.30 -6.61
CA TYR A 269 -0.88 -5.43 -7.54
C TYR A 269 -0.54 -6.91 -7.73
N ALA A 270 -0.58 -7.38 -8.96
CA ALA A 270 -0.40 -8.78 -9.32
C ALA A 270 0.51 -8.95 -10.56
N GLY A 271 1.05 -10.15 -10.75
CA GLY A 271 1.98 -10.47 -11.83
C GLY A 271 3.42 -10.62 -11.36
N ASN A 272 4.23 -11.29 -12.19
CA ASN A 272 5.55 -11.78 -11.78
C ASN A 272 6.50 -10.65 -11.36
N VAL A 273 6.33 -9.44 -11.91
CA VAL A 273 7.15 -8.29 -11.52
C VAL A 273 7.02 -7.96 -10.03
N PHE A 274 5.83 -8.06 -9.44
CA PHE A 274 5.66 -7.81 -7.99
C PHE A 274 6.05 -9.04 -7.14
N GLU A 275 5.84 -10.24 -7.65
CA GLU A 275 6.27 -11.49 -6.99
C GLU A 275 7.80 -11.55 -6.86
N GLU A 276 8.54 -11.07 -7.88
CA GLU A 276 10.00 -11.02 -7.91
C GLU A 276 10.60 -9.83 -7.13
N MET A 277 9.80 -8.82 -6.76
CA MET A 277 10.28 -7.68 -5.96
C MET A 277 10.66 -8.08 -4.53
N SER A 278 11.68 -7.42 -3.99
CA SER A 278 11.96 -7.34 -2.56
C SER A 278 10.77 -6.76 -1.80
N MET A 279 10.72 -6.98 -0.47
CA MET A 279 9.69 -6.34 0.35
C MET A 279 9.76 -4.81 0.30
N GLU A 280 10.95 -4.25 0.27
CA GLU A 280 11.20 -2.82 0.15
C GLU A 280 10.71 -2.26 -1.21
N GLY A 281 10.85 -3.03 -2.29
CA GLY A 281 10.31 -2.67 -3.59
C GLY A 281 8.78 -2.68 -3.61
N ARG A 282 8.18 -3.72 -3.01
CA ARG A 282 6.72 -3.81 -2.82
C ARG A 282 6.18 -2.65 -1.99
N MET A 283 6.91 -2.27 -0.93
CA MET A 283 6.58 -1.10 -0.11
C MET A 283 6.65 0.20 -0.91
N THR A 284 7.62 0.36 -1.81
CA THR A 284 7.69 1.52 -2.73
C THR A 284 6.44 1.62 -3.60
N VAL A 285 5.99 0.50 -4.17
CA VAL A 285 4.80 0.46 -5.04
C VAL A 285 3.53 0.79 -4.26
N CYS A 286 3.29 0.12 -3.12
CA CYS A 286 2.10 0.34 -2.31
C CYS A 286 2.09 1.73 -1.64
N ASN A 287 3.26 2.30 -1.33
CA ASN A 287 3.38 3.68 -0.86
C ASN A 287 2.76 4.66 -1.87
N LEU A 288 3.03 4.45 -3.15
CA LEU A 288 2.63 5.32 -4.25
C LEU A 288 1.19 5.10 -4.75
N SER A 289 0.43 4.18 -4.16
CA SER A 289 -0.97 3.96 -4.56
C SER A 289 -1.86 5.19 -4.36
N ILE A 290 -1.57 6.00 -3.33
CA ILE A 290 -2.36 7.21 -3.05
C ILE A 290 -2.11 8.32 -4.07
N GLU A 291 -0.95 8.31 -4.75
CA GLU A 291 -0.61 9.27 -5.79
C GLU A 291 -1.40 9.07 -7.10
N MET A 292 -2.03 7.91 -7.30
CA MET A 292 -3.03 7.68 -8.35
C MET A 292 -4.47 7.78 -7.84
N GLY A 293 -4.67 8.26 -6.61
CA GLY A 293 -5.98 8.48 -6.00
C GLY A 293 -6.62 7.23 -5.36
N ALA A 294 -5.94 6.08 -5.39
CA ALA A 294 -6.46 4.87 -4.73
C ALA A 294 -6.48 5.02 -3.20
N ARG A 295 -7.46 4.38 -2.54
CA ARG A 295 -7.54 4.39 -1.07
C ARG A 295 -6.33 3.72 -0.42
N GLY A 296 -5.76 2.74 -1.11
CA GLY A 296 -4.56 2.02 -0.75
C GLY A 296 -4.24 1.00 -1.84
N GLY A 297 -3.12 0.30 -1.67
CA GLY A 297 -2.73 -0.79 -2.55
C GLY A 297 -2.21 -1.97 -1.75
N MET A 298 -2.38 -3.19 -2.27
CA MET A 298 -1.91 -4.40 -1.60
C MET A 298 -1.30 -5.42 -2.55
N ILE A 299 -0.35 -6.20 -2.03
CA ILE A 299 0.31 -7.32 -2.70
C ILE A 299 0.09 -8.57 -1.85
N ALA A 300 -0.16 -9.71 -2.49
CA ALA A 300 -0.37 -10.96 -1.76
C ALA A 300 0.93 -11.38 -1.04
N PRO A 301 0.85 -11.75 0.26
CA PRO A 301 2.00 -12.25 0.98
C PRO A 301 2.46 -13.60 0.43
N ASP A 302 3.77 -13.77 0.40
CA ASP A 302 4.47 -14.97 -0.07
C ASP A 302 5.73 -15.23 0.76
N GLN A 303 6.61 -16.11 0.29
CA GLN A 303 7.82 -16.47 1.01
C GLN A 303 8.72 -15.25 1.29
N THR A 304 8.88 -14.33 0.34
CA THR A 304 9.62 -13.07 0.52
C THR A 304 9.05 -12.25 1.69
N THR A 305 7.73 -12.26 1.85
CA THR A 305 7.05 -11.61 2.98
C THR A 305 7.35 -12.32 4.30
N PHE A 306 7.32 -13.65 4.31
CA PHE A 306 7.54 -14.44 5.52
C PHE A 306 9.00 -14.32 6.00
N ASP A 307 9.95 -14.41 5.09
CA ASP A 307 11.38 -14.29 5.38
C ASP A 307 11.71 -12.91 5.95
N PHE A 308 11.08 -11.86 5.44
CA PHE A 308 11.26 -10.50 5.95
C PHE A 308 10.76 -10.34 7.40
N LEU A 309 9.67 -11.02 7.76
CA LEU A 309 9.01 -10.91 9.06
C LEU A 309 9.56 -11.84 10.13
N GLU A 310 10.25 -12.91 9.75
CA GLU A 310 10.76 -13.90 10.70
C GLU A 310 11.73 -13.24 11.71
N GLY A 311 11.53 -13.54 12.99
CA GLY A 311 12.39 -13.03 14.07
C GLY A 311 12.20 -11.54 14.41
N ARG A 312 11.33 -10.79 13.70
CA ARG A 312 11.05 -9.39 14.03
C ARG A 312 10.38 -9.25 15.40
N LEU A 313 10.57 -8.09 16.02
CA LEU A 313 10.21 -7.86 17.42
C LEU A 313 8.74 -8.14 17.73
N TYR A 314 7.84 -7.61 16.91
CA TYR A 314 6.38 -7.73 17.06
C TYR A 314 5.74 -8.80 16.18
N ALA A 315 6.55 -9.54 15.40
CA ALA A 315 6.06 -10.68 14.66
C ALA A 315 5.77 -11.87 15.62
N PRO A 316 4.80 -12.74 15.27
CA PRO A 316 4.56 -13.98 16.02
C PRO A 316 5.83 -14.84 16.14
N LYS A 317 5.93 -15.63 17.22
CA LYS A 317 7.09 -16.49 17.50
C LYS A 317 6.65 -17.91 17.83
N GLY A 318 7.53 -18.89 17.61
CA GLY A 318 7.28 -20.30 17.94
C GLY A 318 6.02 -20.84 17.24
N GLU A 319 5.14 -21.52 17.96
CA GLU A 319 3.89 -22.07 17.39
C GLU A 319 2.97 -20.99 16.79
N ALA A 320 2.98 -19.78 17.34
CA ALA A 320 2.19 -18.68 16.80
C ALA A 320 2.70 -18.23 15.43
N TRP A 321 4.01 -18.32 15.17
CA TRP A 321 4.60 -18.08 13.85
C TRP A 321 4.11 -19.11 12.84
N THR A 322 4.19 -20.40 13.17
CA THR A 322 3.72 -21.47 12.29
C THR A 322 2.26 -21.28 11.90
N LYS A 323 1.38 -21.01 12.87
CA LYS A 323 -0.04 -20.75 12.62
C LYS A 323 -0.27 -19.49 11.78
N ALA A 324 0.50 -18.43 12.03
CA ALA A 324 0.40 -17.20 11.26
C ALA A 324 0.80 -17.43 9.80
N VAL A 325 1.91 -18.11 9.54
CA VAL A 325 2.37 -18.43 8.18
C VAL A 325 1.38 -19.34 7.45
N GLU A 326 0.80 -20.34 8.14
CA GLU A 326 -0.26 -21.18 7.56
C GLU A 326 -1.47 -20.36 7.12
N TYR A 327 -1.92 -19.42 7.96
CA TYR A 327 -2.99 -18.49 7.60
C TYR A 327 -2.58 -17.56 6.46
N TRP A 328 -1.39 -16.96 6.52
CA TRP A 328 -0.93 -16.02 5.51
C TRP A 328 -0.80 -16.65 4.12
N LYS A 329 -0.45 -17.94 4.02
CA LYS A 329 -0.48 -18.69 2.75
C LYS A 329 -1.87 -18.77 2.10
N THR A 330 -2.94 -18.54 2.86
CA THR A 330 -4.32 -18.49 2.35
C THR A 330 -4.71 -17.10 1.83
N LEU A 331 -3.94 -16.07 2.19
CA LEU A 331 -4.17 -14.67 1.80
C LEU A 331 -3.65 -14.42 0.39
N LYS A 332 -4.42 -14.87 -0.59
CA LYS A 332 -4.22 -14.56 -2.01
C LYS A 332 -5.56 -14.52 -2.71
N THR A 333 -5.65 -13.79 -3.80
CA THR A 333 -6.87 -13.78 -4.61
C THR A 333 -7.14 -15.15 -5.22
N ASP A 334 -8.40 -15.60 -5.20
CA ASP A 334 -8.83 -16.81 -5.89
C ASP A 334 -8.78 -16.60 -7.43
N ALA A 335 -8.47 -17.65 -8.20
CA ALA A 335 -8.22 -17.56 -9.65
C ALA A 335 -9.34 -16.85 -10.46
N ASP A 336 -10.60 -17.09 -10.10
CA ASP A 336 -11.76 -16.52 -10.78
C ASP A 336 -12.43 -15.37 -9.98
N ALA A 337 -11.69 -14.69 -9.10
CA ALA A 337 -12.22 -13.54 -8.39
C ALA A 337 -12.37 -12.33 -9.32
N VAL A 338 -13.48 -11.61 -9.16
CA VAL A 338 -13.86 -10.48 -10.02
C VAL A 338 -13.41 -9.15 -9.42
N PHE A 339 -12.80 -8.33 -10.27
CA PHE A 339 -12.43 -6.95 -10.01
C PHE A 339 -13.36 -6.00 -10.77
N ASP A 340 -13.58 -4.81 -10.21
CA ASP A 340 -14.38 -3.78 -10.86
C ASP A 340 -13.64 -3.17 -12.07
N ILE A 341 -12.31 -3.14 -12.01
CA ILE A 341 -11.44 -2.72 -13.11
C ILE A 341 -10.11 -3.47 -13.07
N GLU A 342 -9.57 -3.78 -14.24
CA GLU A 342 -8.23 -4.37 -14.40
C GLU A 342 -7.39 -3.56 -15.38
N LEU A 343 -6.12 -3.34 -15.03
CA LEU A 343 -5.09 -2.75 -15.88
C LEU A 343 -3.99 -3.79 -16.10
N ASN A 344 -3.63 -4.05 -17.36
CA ASN A 344 -2.56 -4.97 -17.73
C ASN A 344 -1.41 -4.20 -18.38
N ILE A 345 -0.19 -4.39 -17.88
CA ILE A 345 1.02 -3.70 -18.33
C ILE A 345 2.10 -4.75 -18.63
N ASP A 346 2.77 -4.58 -19.76
CA ASP A 346 3.99 -5.32 -20.07
C ASP A 346 5.18 -4.61 -19.40
N ALA A 347 5.98 -5.37 -18.64
CA ALA A 347 7.19 -4.88 -17.99
C ALA A 347 8.19 -4.28 -19.00
N ALA A 348 8.18 -4.75 -20.25
CA ALA A 348 9.05 -4.25 -21.31
C ALA A 348 8.71 -2.81 -21.75
N ASP A 349 7.48 -2.33 -21.48
CA ASP A 349 7.07 -0.97 -21.79
C ASP A 349 7.60 0.07 -20.77
N ILE A 350 8.13 -0.41 -19.65
CA ILE A 350 8.62 0.42 -18.55
C ILE A 350 10.11 0.70 -18.77
N GLU A 351 10.46 1.98 -18.80
CA GLU A 351 11.85 2.46 -18.79
C GLU A 351 12.09 3.34 -17.56
N PRO A 352 13.33 3.81 -17.27
CA PRO A 352 13.56 4.69 -16.14
C PRO A 352 12.67 5.93 -16.21
N MET A 353 11.93 6.23 -15.15
CA MET A 353 10.88 7.25 -15.14
C MET A 353 11.35 8.53 -14.45
N ILE A 354 10.81 9.65 -14.92
CA ILE A 354 10.98 10.98 -14.32
C ILE A 354 9.66 11.75 -14.45
N THR A 355 9.29 12.54 -13.45
CA THR A 355 8.18 13.49 -13.63
C THR A 355 8.66 14.77 -14.29
N TYR A 356 7.85 15.33 -15.18
CA TYR A 356 8.14 16.59 -15.88
C TYR A 356 7.25 17.76 -15.42
N GLY A 357 6.17 17.47 -14.69
CA GLY A 357 5.22 18.47 -14.21
C GLY A 357 5.20 18.62 -12.69
N THR A 358 4.08 19.12 -12.17
CA THR A 358 3.84 19.46 -10.75
C THR A 358 2.95 18.45 -10.03
N ASN A 359 2.77 17.26 -10.59
CA ASN A 359 2.15 16.15 -9.90
C ASN A 359 2.70 14.79 -10.40
N PRO A 360 2.50 13.70 -9.63
CA PRO A 360 3.03 12.38 -9.98
C PRO A 360 2.44 11.76 -11.25
N GLY A 361 1.22 12.17 -11.65
CA GLY A 361 0.58 11.79 -12.91
C GLY A 361 1.32 12.29 -14.15
N MET A 362 2.12 13.34 -14.00
CA MET A 362 2.95 13.90 -15.07
C MET A 362 4.32 13.21 -15.12
N GLY A 363 4.30 11.88 -15.22
CA GLY A 363 5.46 11.02 -15.40
C GLY A 363 5.73 10.69 -16.87
N ILE A 364 7.00 10.58 -17.25
CA ILE A 364 7.45 10.08 -18.56
C ILE A 364 8.67 9.19 -18.40
N GLY A 365 8.88 8.30 -19.37
CA GLY A 365 10.16 7.63 -19.52
C GLY A 365 11.25 8.63 -19.91
N ILE A 366 12.44 8.46 -19.35
CA ILE A 366 13.55 9.42 -19.46
C ILE A 366 13.98 9.67 -20.92
N SER A 367 13.76 8.70 -21.82
CA SER A 367 14.10 8.84 -23.24
C SER A 367 13.06 9.61 -24.05
N LYS A 368 11.87 9.86 -23.47
CA LYS A 368 10.75 10.49 -24.15
C LYS A 368 10.82 12.01 -24.06
N LYS A 369 10.07 12.64 -24.95
CA LYS A 369 9.83 14.09 -24.94
C LYS A 369 8.60 14.39 -24.10
N ILE A 370 8.58 15.57 -23.47
CA ILE A 370 7.39 16.11 -22.79
C ILE A 370 6.23 16.13 -23.81
N PRO A 371 5.05 15.55 -23.48
CA PRO A 371 3.93 15.51 -24.42
C PRO A 371 3.39 16.91 -24.73
N ASN A 372 2.55 17.02 -25.76
CA ASN A 372 1.79 18.24 -26.03
C ASN A 372 0.48 18.23 -25.23
N ALA A 373 -0.12 19.40 -24.97
CA ALA A 373 -1.35 19.53 -24.20
C ALA A 373 -2.54 18.72 -24.75
N ASN A 374 -2.55 18.38 -26.05
CA ASN A 374 -3.59 17.56 -26.67
C ASN A 374 -3.38 16.04 -26.48
N GLN A 375 -2.26 15.62 -25.90
CA GLN A 375 -1.90 14.23 -25.63
C GLN A 375 -2.10 13.83 -24.16
N VAL A 376 -2.53 14.77 -23.32
CA VAL A 376 -2.66 14.59 -21.87
C VAL A 376 -4.07 14.90 -21.40
N GLU A 377 -4.53 14.15 -20.40
CA GLU A 377 -5.78 14.43 -19.70
C GLU A 377 -5.57 15.54 -18.65
N GLY A 378 -6.64 16.22 -18.23
CA GLY A 378 -6.56 17.23 -17.15
C GLY A 378 -6.62 18.71 -17.55
N GLY A 379 -6.96 19.00 -18.82
CA GLY A 379 -7.22 20.36 -19.30
C GLY A 379 -5.94 21.13 -19.67
N ALA A 380 -5.88 21.60 -20.91
CA ALA A 380 -4.68 22.23 -21.49
C ALA A 380 -4.15 23.42 -20.68
N GLU A 381 -5.01 24.21 -20.05
CA GLU A 381 -4.60 25.37 -19.24
C GLU A 381 -3.87 24.95 -17.94
N THR A 382 -4.39 23.95 -17.23
CA THR A 382 -3.74 23.41 -16.03
C THR A 382 -2.39 22.79 -16.37
N TYR A 383 -2.35 22.05 -17.48
CA TYR A 383 -1.12 21.46 -18.00
C TYR A 383 -0.05 22.52 -18.30
N LYS A 384 -0.40 23.57 -19.05
CA LYS A 384 0.52 24.67 -19.39
C LYS A 384 0.99 25.43 -18.16
N LYS A 385 0.14 25.64 -17.17
CA LYS A 385 0.55 26.23 -15.87
C LYS A 385 1.60 25.38 -15.16
N SER A 386 1.41 24.06 -15.17
CA SER A 386 2.37 23.12 -14.58
C SER A 386 3.72 23.19 -15.29
N LEU A 387 3.75 23.19 -16.62
CA LEU A 387 4.99 23.36 -17.38
C LEU A 387 5.66 24.72 -17.14
N ALA A 388 4.87 25.81 -17.09
CA ALA A 388 5.38 27.14 -16.79
C ALA A 388 5.99 27.22 -15.39
N TYR A 389 5.38 26.59 -14.38
CA TYR A 389 5.95 26.46 -13.04
C TYR A 389 7.31 25.76 -13.08
N MET A 390 7.38 24.64 -13.79
CA MET A 390 8.60 23.85 -13.97
C MET A 390 9.62 24.54 -14.88
N GLY A 391 9.24 25.56 -15.65
CA GLY A 391 10.12 26.22 -16.62
C GLY A 391 10.46 25.32 -17.82
N PHE A 392 9.53 24.46 -18.24
CA PHE A 392 9.66 23.55 -19.38
C PHE A 392 8.66 23.89 -20.48
N GLU A 393 8.93 23.38 -21.68
CA GLU A 393 8.05 23.51 -22.85
C GLU A 393 7.60 22.14 -23.39
N GLU A 394 6.54 22.13 -24.19
CA GLU A 394 6.10 20.91 -24.89
C GLU A 394 7.20 20.42 -25.84
N ASN A 395 7.34 19.11 -25.97
CA ASN A 395 8.37 18.42 -26.77
C ASN A 395 9.82 18.58 -26.28
N ASP A 396 10.05 19.22 -25.13
CA ASP A 396 11.35 19.22 -24.47
C ASP A 396 11.84 17.79 -24.21
N VAL A 397 13.15 17.60 -24.32
CA VAL A 397 13.83 16.42 -23.79
C VAL A 397 14.24 16.68 -22.35
N MET A 398 14.11 15.67 -21.49
CA MET A 398 14.51 15.79 -20.08
C MET A 398 16.02 15.65 -19.92
N ILE A 399 16.64 14.73 -20.66
CA ILE A 399 18.09 14.48 -20.61
C ILE A 399 18.87 15.77 -20.89
N GLY A 400 19.90 16.03 -20.10
CA GLY A 400 20.78 17.20 -20.20
C GLY A 400 20.27 18.45 -19.47
N LYS A 401 19.03 18.46 -18.95
CA LYS A 401 18.55 19.59 -18.14
C LYS A 401 19.34 19.68 -16.83
N PRO A 402 19.83 20.87 -16.43
CA PRO A 402 20.62 21.03 -15.20
C PRO A 402 19.77 20.79 -13.96
N ILE A 403 20.41 20.27 -12.92
CA ILE A 403 19.81 20.08 -11.61
C ILE A 403 20.64 20.77 -10.53
N ASP A 404 20.00 21.13 -9.42
CA ASP A 404 20.65 21.81 -8.30
C ASP A 404 20.69 20.91 -7.05
N PHE A 405 19.65 20.10 -6.85
CA PHE A 405 19.48 19.26 -5.67
C PHE A 405 19.19 17.81 -6.04
N VAL A 406 19.68 16.90 -5.20
CA VAL A 406 19.28 15.49 -5.18
C VAL A 406 18.83 15.11 -3.79
N PHE A 407 17.64 14.50 -3.67
CA PHE A 407 17.12 13.97 -2.41
C PHE A 407 16.87 12.47 -2.49
N LEU A 408 17.66 11.70 -1.75
CA LEU A 408 17.46 10.28 -1.48
C LEU A 408 16.88 10.11 -0.08
N GLY A 409 15.71 9.53 0.07
CA GLY A 409 15.09 9.30 1.37
C GLY A 409 13.56 9.23 1.33
N SER A 410 12.92 9.62 2.43
CA SER A 410 11.47 9.52 2.71
C SER A 410 10.95 8.11 3.01
N CYS A 411 9.65 8.00 3.34
CA CYS A 411 8.97 6.71 3.46
C CYS A 411 8.94 5.91 2.16
N THR A 412 9.12 6.57 1.00
CA THR A 412 9.07 5.89 -0.29
C THR A 412 10.38 5.17 -0.58
N ASN A 413 11.53 5.86 -0.49
CA ASN A 413 12.84 5.35 -0.89
C ASN A 413 13.97 5.72 0.10
N GLY A 414 13.73 5.53 1.39
CA GLY A 414 14.71 5.69 2.47
C GLY A 414 15.16 4.38 3.11
N ARG A 415 14.95 3.22 2.47
CA ARG A 415 15.31 1.90 2.99
C ARG A 415 16.69 1.48 2.51
N ILE A 416 17.27 0.44 3.11
CA ILE A 416 18.64 0.03 2.81
C ILE A 416 18.87 -0.29 1.32
N GLU A 417 17.90 -0.89 0.62
CA GLU A 417 18.04 -1.19 -0.82
C GLU A 417 18.18 0.07 -1.68
N ASP A 418 17.56 1.19 -1.27
CA ASP A 418 17.61 2.44 -2.01
C ASP A 418 19.02 3.02 -1.95
N PHE A 419 19.68 2.89 -0.80
CA PHE A 419 21.08 3.28 -0.62
C PHE A 419 22.02 2.34 -1.37
N ARG A 420 21.78 1.02 -1.36
CA ARG A 420 22.54 0.06 -2.17
C ARG A 420 22.47 0.44 -3.65
N ALA A 421 21.27 0.66 -4.17
CA ALA A 421 21.04 1.05 -5.57
C ALA A 421 21.71 2.41 -5.91
N PHE A 422 21.61 3.39 -5.00
CA PHE A 422 22.30 4.67 -5.19
C PHE A 422 23.82 4.49 -5.20
N THR A 423 24.37 3.70 -4.27
CA THR A 423 25.82 3.46 -4.16
C THR A 423 26.40 2.72 -5.35
N GLU A 424 25.64 1.82 -5.98
CA GLU A 424 26.05 1.11 -7.21
C GLU A 424 26.43 2.09 -8.33
N ILE A 425 25.67 3.18 -8.47
CA ILE A 425 25.90 4.20 -9.49
C ILE A 425 27.03 5.15 -9.08
N VAL A 426 27.11 5.60 -7.83
CA VAL A 426 28.10 6.61 -7.45
C VAL A 426 29.49 6.02 -7.18
N LYS A 427 29.61 4.71 -6.93
CA LYS A 427 30.89 4.07 -6.62
C LYS A 427 31.95 4.36 -7.68
N GLY A 428 33.11 4.85 -7.23
CA GLY A 428 34.23 5.22 -8.10
C GLY A 428 34.01 6.52 -8.90
N ARG A 429 32.94 7.27 -8.63
CA ARG A 429 32.59 8.52 -9.28
C ARG A 429 32.49 9.63 -8.23
N LYS A 430 32.45 10.90 -8.66
CA LYS A 430 32.33 12.05 -7.76
C LYS A 430 31.00 12.75 -7.99
N LYS A 431 30.37 13.22 -6.91
CA LYS A 431 29.24 14.13 -6.98
C LYS A 431 29.63 15.36 -7.79
N ALA A 432 28.74 15.83 -8.67
CA ALA A 432 28.95 17.06 -9.41
C ALA A 432 29.02 18.28 -8.45
N ASP A 433 29.85 19.26 -8.82
CA ASP A 433 30.10 20.45 -8.00
C ASP A 433 28.86 21.33 -7.84
N ASN A 434 27.99 21.37 -8.85
CA ASN A 434 26.76 22.15 -8.85
C ASN A 434 25.61 21.50 -8.07
N VAL A 435 25.77 20.27 -7.57
CA VAL A 435 24.70 19.52 -6.92
C VAL A 435 24.82 19.54 -5.41
N THR A 436 23.76 19.91 -4.71
CA THR A 436 23.59 19.65 -3.28
C THR A 436 22.82 18.35 -3.09
N ALA A 437 23.39 17.38 -2.37
CA ALA A 437 22.77 16.08 -2.16
C ALA A 437 22.35 15.89 -0.69
N TRP A 438 21.10 15.48 -0.48
CA TRP A 438 20.55 15.13 0.82
C TRP A 438 20.21 13.64 0.81
N LEU A 439 21.05 12.85 1.48
CA LEU A 439 20.88 11.40 1.62
C LEU A 439 20.41 11.10 3.04
N VAL A 440 19.14 10.74 3.18
CA VAL A 440 18.46 10.67 4.48
C VAL A 440 17.88 9.26 4.68
N PRO A 441 18.43 8.46 5.60
CA PRO A 441 17.90 7.14 5.91
C PRO A 441 16.49 7.24 6.51
N GLY A 442 15.68 6.21 6.31
CA GLY A 442 14.31 6.15 6.82
C GLY A 442 14.24 5.84 8.32
N SER A 443 15.28 5.23 8.89
CA SER A 443 15.35 4.86 10.30
C SER A 443 16.80 4.76 10.78
N HIS A 444 17.01 4.75 12.10
CA HIS A 444 18.33 4.45 12.66
C HIS A 444 18.81 3.02 12.37
N VAL A 445 17.89 2.08 12.09
CA VAL A 445 18.25 0.72 11.66
C VAL A 445 18.88 0.77 10.27
N VAL A 446 18.28 1.50 9.33
CA VAL A 446 18.84 1.71 7.99
C VAL A 446 20.17 2.44 8.06
N GLU A 447 20.27 3.49 8.89
CA GLU A 447 21.54 4.21 9.12
C GLU A 447 22.65 3.25 9.58
N ALA A 448 22.36 2.37 10.55
CA ALA A 448 23.32 1.36 11.01
C ALA A 448 23.72 0.37 9.91
N GLN A 449 22.77 -0.08 9.08
CA GLN A 449 23.03 -0.98 7.95
C GLN A 449 23.92 -0.33 6.88
N ILE A 450 23.69 0.95 6.57
CA ILE A 450 24.54 1.72 5.63
C ILE A 450 26.00 1.72 6.09
N ILE A 451 26.23 1.85 7.40
CA ILE A 451 27.57 1.81 8.00
C ILE A 451 28.14 0.38 7.96
N GLU A 452 27.37 -0.61 8.41
CA GLU A 452 27.79 -2.01 8.50
C GLU A 452 28.16 -2.60 7.13
N GLU A 453 27.45 -2.22 6.07
CA GLU A 453 27.68 -2.68 4.71
C GLU A 453 28.79 -1.89 3.96
N GLY A 454 29.41 -0.90 4.61
CA GLY A 454 30.47 -0.07 4.00
C GLY A 454 29.94 0.91 2.94
N LEU A 455 28.62 1.14 2.87
CA LEU A 455 28.03 2.07 1.93
C LEU A 455 28.38 3.52 2.29
N LEU A 456 28.53 3.84 3.57
CA LEU A 456 28.96 5.16 4.03
C LEU A 456 30.34 5.53 3.47
N ASP A 457 31.27 4.59 3.38
CA ASP A 457 32.60 4.83 2.82
C ASP A 457 32.52 5.16 1.34
N ILE A 458 31.72 4.40 0.57
CA ILE A 458 31.47 4.67 -0.85
C ILE A 458 30.87 6.07 -1.05
N LEU A 459 29.88 6.44 -0.22
CA LEU A 459 29.25 7.75 -0.27
C LEU A 459 30.26 8.86 0.03
N THR A 460 31.06 8.70 1.09
CA THR A 460 32.07 9.68 1.52
C THR A 460 33.16 9.84 0.47
N GLU A 461 33.68 8.74 -0.05
CA GLU A 461 34.64 8.73 -1.16
C GLU A 461 34.06 9.43 -2.40
N SER A 462 32.77 9.27 -2.66
CA SER A 462 32.10 9.91 -3.80
C SER A 462 31.72 11.38 -3.55
N GLY A 463 32.03 11.94 -2.37
CA GLY A 463 31.78 13.33 -2.02
C GLY A 463 30.36 13.62 -1.50
N PHE A 464 29.66 12.59 -1.04
CA PHE A 464 28.35 12.70 -0.41
C PHE A 464 28.47 12.68 1.12
N VAL A 465 27.48 13.28 1.79
CA VAL A 465 27.35 13.26 3.24
C VAL A 465 26.03 12.62 3.61
N LEU A 466 26.08 11.59 4.45
CA LEU A 466 24.88 10.97 5.02
C LEU A 466 24.31 11.87 6.12
N ARG A 467 22.99 12.02 6.14
CA ARG A 467 22.24 12.73 7.18
C ARG A 467 21.59 11.75 8.16
N GLN A 468 21.01 12.30 9.23
CA GLN A 468 20.30 11.51 10.24
C GLN A 468 18.85 11.22 9.82
N PRO A 469 18.22 10.14 10.33
CA PRO A 469 16.93 9.68 9.85
C PRO A 469 15.77 10.67 10.04
N GLY A 470 14.86 10.77 9.06
CA GLY A 470 13.64 11.58 9.17
C GLY A 470 12.95 11.84 7.82
N CYS A 471 11.74 12.40 7.83
CA CYS A 471 10.98 12.68 6.61
C CYS A 471 11.66 13.69 5.68
N SER A 472 12.39 14.66 6.24
CA SER A 472 13.20 15.63 5.48
C SER A 472 12.39 16.39 4.41
N ALA A 473 13.02 16.65 3.28
CA ALA A 473 12.46 17.33 2.12
C ALA A 473 11.26 16.60 1.48
N CYS A 474 10.81 15.44 1.99
CA CYS A 474 9.56 14.80 1.54
C CYS A 474 8.34 15.71 1.75
N LEU A 475 8.31 16.41 2.89
CA LEU A 475 7.23 17.33 3.27
C LEU A 475 7.76 18.73 3.62
N ALA A 476 9.08 18.87 3.82
CA ALA A 476 9.76 20.15 4.08
C ALA A 476 9.18 20.93 5.28
N MET A 477 8.69 20.18 6.28
CA MET A 477 8.28 20.73 7.59
C MET A 477 9.48 21.07 8.47
N ASN A 478 10.59 20.35 8.31
CA ASN A 478 11.86 20.67 8.94
C ASN A 478 12.68 21.67 8.09
N ASP A 479 13.96 21.86 8.43
CA ASP A 479 14.85 22.81 7.76
C ASP A 479 15.25 22.42 6.32
N ASP A 480 14.88 21.22 5.86
CA ASP A 480 15.27 20.69 4.55
C ASP A 480 14.35 21.23 3.45
N LYS A 481 14.58 22.50 3.05
CA LYS A 481 13.79 23.23 2.06
C LYS A 481 14.61 23.56 0.83
N VAL A 482 14.16 23.08 -0.34
CA VAL A 482 14.74 23.43 -1.64
C VAL A 482 14.41 24.90 -1.94
N PRO A 483 15.40 25.75 -2.29
CA PRO A 483 15.14 27.15 -2.60
C PRO A 483 14.27 27.37 -3.85
N ALA A 484 13.62 28.54 -3.92
CA ALA A 484 12.79 28.90 -5.06
C ALA A 484 13.58 28.89 -6.39
N GLY A 485 12.95 28.35 -7.45
CA GLY A 485 13.51 28.25 -8.80
C GLY A 485 14.55 27.13 -9.00
N LYS A 486 14.94 26.43 -7.93
CA LYS A 486 15.92 25.33 -7.99
C LYS A 486 15.27 24.00 -8.36
N TYR A 487 15.98 23.20 -9.15
CA TYR A 487 15.54 21.87 -9.55
C TYR A 487 16.05 20.80 -8.59
N ALA A 488 15.13 19.97 -8.10
CA ALA A 488 15.45 18.84 -7.23
C ALA A 488 15.03 17.52 -7.89
N VAL A 489 15.97 16.60 -8.08
CA VAL A 489 15.64 15.20 -8.38
C VAL A 489 15.40 14.49 -7.05
N SER A 490 14.18 14.03 -6.85
CA SER A 490 13.70 13.54 -5.58
C SER A 490 13.19 12.11 -5.68
N THR A 491 13.59 11.29 -4.73
CA THR A 491 13.06 9.93 -4.57
C THR A 491 11.80 9.88 -3.68
N SER A 492 11.25 11.04 -3.32
CA SER A 492 9.99 11.14 -2.57
C SER A 492 8.76 10.77 -3.42
N ASN A 493 7.56 10.88 -2.84
CA ASN A 493 6.29 10.53 -3.49
C ASN A 493 5.56 11.71 -4.16
N ARG A 494 5.84 12.96 -3.78
CA ARG A 494 5.05 14.12 -4.21
C ARG A 494 5.91 15.28 -4.67
N ASN A 495 5.49 15.89 -5.77
CA ASN A 495 6.10 17.08 -6.38
C ASN A 495 5.07 18.20 -6.64
N PHE A 496 4.02 18.27 -5.82
CA PHE A 496 3.10 19.41 -5.84
C PHE A 496 3.86 20.73 -5.61
N GLU A 497 3.34 21.81 -6.17
CA GLU A 497 3.94 23.14 -6.04
C GLU A 497 4.17 23.49 -4.56
N GLY A 498 5.40 23.86 -4.21
CA GLY A 498 5.77 24.21 -2.84
C GLY A 498 6.08 23.02 -1.91
N ARG A 499 5.90 21.77 -2.37
CA ARG A 499 6.02 20.57 -1.52
C ARG A 499 7.38 20.41 -0.85
N GLN A 500 8.47 20.62 -1.58
CA GLN A 500 9.83 20.53 -1.04
C GLN A 500 10.39 21.90 -0.63
N GLY A 501 9.56 22.94 -0.62
CA GLY A 501 9.96 24.33 -0.40
C GLY A 501 9.20 25.27 -1.36
N PRO A 502 8.78 26.48 -0.91
CA PRO A 502 8.07 27.43 -1.77
C PRO A 502 8.83 27.75 -3.06
N GLY A 503 8.19 27.50 -4.21
CA GLY A 503 8.77 27.75 -5.53
C GLY A 503 9.85 26.75 -5.99
N SER A 504 10.07 25.67 -5.25
CA SER A 504 10.98 24.58 -5.68
C SER A 504 10.42 23.78 -6.86
N ARG A 505 11.28 23.31 -7.75
CA ARG A 505 10.91 22.52 -8.93
C ARG A 505 11.34 21.07 -8.75
N THR A 506 10.42 20.22 -8.30
CA THR A 506 10.72 18.83 -7.95
C THR A 506 10.41 17.87 -9.09
N LEU A 507 11.37 17.00 -9.38
CA LEU A 507 11.27 15.91 -10.35
C LEU A 507 11.36 14.58 -9.59
N LEU A 508 10.28 13.80 -9.58
CA LEU A 508 10.26 12.49 -8.92
C LEU A 508 10.94 11.43 -9.78
N ALA A 509 11.83 10.65 -9.17
CA ALA A 509 12.62 9.63 -9.83
C ALA A 509 12.97 8.46 -8.92
N SER A 510 13.52 7.38 -9.50
CA SER A 510 14.12 6.28 -8.75
C SER A 510 15.48 6.65 -8.12
N PRO A 511 15.94 5.91 -7.09
CA PRO A 511 17.27 6.11 -6.49
C PRO A 511 18.43 6.11 -7.50
N ILE A 512 18.38 5.23 -8.51
CA ILE A 512 19.41 5.13 -9.54
C ILE A 512 19.41 6.34 -10.49
N MET A 513 18.25 6.88 -10.87
CA MET A 513 18.14 8.12 -11.65
C MET A 513 18.67 9.32 -10.84
N ALA A 514 18.31 9.37 -9.55
CA ALA A 514 18.81 10.39 -8.64
C ALA A 514 20.34 10.33 -8.50
N ALA A 515 20.92 9.12 -8.41
CA ALA A 515 22.37 8.93 -8.36
C ALA A 515 23.07 9.34 -9.66
N ALA A 516 22.52 8.97 -10.82
CA ALA A 516 23.04 9.37 -12.12
C ALA A 516 23.05 10.91 -12.28
N ALA A 517 21.95 11.57 -11.88
CA ALA A 517 21.86 13.02 -11.87
C ALA A 517 22.84 13.66 -10.87
N ALA A 518 23.04 13.04 -9.71
CA ALA A 518 23.97 13.55 -8.69
C ALA A 518 25.43 13.56 -9.16
N VAL A 519 25.82 12.56 -9.95
CA VAL A 519 27.18 12.42 -10.49
C VAL A 519 27.40 13.35 -11.69
N THR A 520 26.38 13.52 -12.53
CA THR A 520 26.52 14.26 -13.81
C THR A 520 26.16 15.73 -13.71
N GLY A 521 25.39 16.14 -12.69
CA GLY A 521 24.92 17.51 -12.52
C GLY A 521 23.74 17.90 -13.43
N VAL A 522 23.26 16.96 -14.24
CA VAL A 522 22.14 17.10 -15.17
C VAL A 522 21.27 15.84 -15.13
N LEU A 523 20.05 15.90 -15.66
CA LEU A 523 19.26 14.68 -15.86
C LEU A 523 19.94 13.77 -16.88
N THR A 524 20.19 12.52 -16.51
CA THR A 524 20.93 11.54 -17.32
C THR A 524 20.22 10.20 -17.25
N ASP A 525 20.20 9.45 -18.35
CA ASP A 525 19.68 8.10 -18.35
C ASP A 525 20.56 7.18 -17.48
N PRO A 526 20.04 6.59 -16.39
CA PRO A 526 20.84 5.78 -15.48
C PRO A 526 21.38 4.51 -16.15
N ARG A 527 20.84 4.11 -17.31
CA ARG A 527 21.31 2.97 -18.10
C ARG A 527 22.75 3.14 -18.61
N GLU A 528 23.26 4.37 -18.67
CA GLU A 528 24.64 4.67 -19.10
C GLU A 528 25.72 4.24 -18.08
N PHE A 529 25.33 3.85 -16.86
CA PHE A 529 26.26 3.56 -15.75
C PHE A 529 26.57 2.08 -15.56
N PHE A 530 26.08 1.24 -16.47
CA PHE A 530 25.79 -0.17 -16.25
C PHE A 530 26.46 -1.11 -17.23
#